data_AF-A0A1V6MY81-F1
#
_entry.id   AF-A0A1V6MY81-F1
#
_cell.length_a   1.000
_cell.length_b   1.000
_cell.length_c   1.000
_cell.angle_alpha   90.00
_cell.angle_beta   90.00
_cell.angle_gamma   90.00
#
_symmetry.space_group_name_H-M   'P 1'
#
loop_
_entity.id
_entity.type
_entity.pdbx_description
1 polymer ?
#
loop_
_entity_poly.entity_id
_entity_poly.type
_entity_poly.pdbx_seq_one_letter_code
_entity_poly.pdbx_strand_id
1 'polypeptide(L)'
;MERLDVHRWVGRREALDVILVPPDVVVEVSGDLARDAASRWRHPMRWHPVRTDLSPEDVPRLASLRARIRLAHVLETETGYRSGSVFWAEEGDPRPRFDSACTTLTQRREAKVAELAALPSEDAKFLGLGQVGEVPDPPRCP
;
A
#
# COMPACT_ATOMS: atom_id res chain seq x y z
N MET A 1 -22.15 14.85 -23.16
CA MET A 1 -22.18 14.95 -21.69
C MET A 1 -22.42 13.54 -21.18
N GLU A 2 -21.34 12.81 -20.96
CA GLU A 2 -21.37 11.38 -20.67
C GLU A 2 -21.54 11.16 -19.16
N ARG A 3 -22.65 10.54 -18.78
CA ARG A 3 -23.06 10.36 -17.39
C ARG A 3 -22.43 9.07 -16.89
N LEU A 4 -21.29 9.15 -16.19
CA LEU A 4 -20.67 7.97 -15.59
C LEU A 4 -21.32 7.67 -14.24
N ASP A 5 -21.88 6.46 -14.11
CA ASP A 5 -22.41 5.94 -12.84
C ASP A 5 -21.25 5.57 -11.88
N VAL A 6 -20.76 6.55 -11.14
CA VAL A 6 -19.78 6.34 -10.06
C VAL A 6 -20.49 6.31 -8.70
N HIS A 7 -20.79 5.10 -8.20
CA HIS A 7 -21.52 4.95 -6.94
C HIS A 7 -20.71 5.26 -5.65
N ARG A 8 -21.20 6.27 -4.91
CA ARG A 8 -21.53 6.30 -3.46
C ARG A 8 -20.55 6.93 -2.46
N TRP A 9 -21.07 7.96 -1.78
CA TRP A 9 -20.95 8.18 -0.33
C TRP A 9 -22.33 8.60 0.22
N VAL A 10 -22.79 7.96 1.32
CA VAL A 10 -24.05 8.20 2.10
C VAL A 10 -25.39 8.16 1.34
N GLY A 11 -26.07 6.99 1.34
CA GLY A 11 -27.53 6.86 1.40
C GLY A 11 -28.46 7.45 0.31
N ARG A 12 -27.98 8.27 -0.63
CA ARG A 12 -28.80 8.95 -1.65
C ARG A 12 -28.24 8.66 -3.05
N ARG A 13 -29.14 8.30 -3.98
CA ARG A 13 -28.84 8.08 -5.40
C ARG A 13 -28.77 9.42 -6.13
N GLU A 14 -27.65 10.13 -6.01
CA GLU A 14 -27.44 11.38 -6.73
C GLU A 14 -26.32 11.17 -7.77
N ALA A 15 -26.65 11.37 -9.04
CA ALA A 15 -25.70 11.26 -10.13
C ALA A 15 -24.73 12.45 -10.03
N LEU A 16 -23.43 12.17 -9.88
CA LEU A 16 -22.40 13.20 -9.97
C LEU A 16 -22.35 13.70 -11.40
N ASP A 17 -22.50 15.02 -11.58
CA ASP A 17 -22.26 15.65 -12.85
C ASP A 17 -20.74 15.74 -13.07
N VAL A 18 -20.22 14.93 -14.00
CA VAL A 18 -18.79 14.83 -14.26
C VAL A 18 -18.49 15.26 -15.69
N ILE A 19 -17.40 16.00 -15.85
CA ILE A 19 -16.84 16.34 -17.15
C ILE A 19 -15.55 15.54 -17.28
N LEU A 20 -15.49 14.67 -18.29
CA LEU A 20 -14.27 13.95 -18.64
C LEU A 20 -13.27 14.92 -19.27
N VAL A 21 -12.05 14.91 -18.76
CA VAL A 21 -10.93 15.72 -19.24
C VAL A 21 -9.72 14.82 -19.53
N PRO A 22 -8.84 15.20 -20.46
CA PRO A 22 -7.54 14.56 -20.63
C PRO A 22 -6.75 14.55 -19.30
N PRO A 23 -6.08 13.44 -18.94
CA PRO A 23 -5.41 13.30 -17.65
C PRO A 23 -4.02 13.99 -17.65
N ASP A 24 -3.96 15.28 -17.95
CA ASP A 24 -2.70 16.02 -18.16
C ASP A 24 -2.19 16.74 -16.90
N VAL A 25 -2.94 16.64 -15.79
CA VAL A 25 -2.65 17.36 -14.55
C VAL A 25 -2.38 16.38 -13.42
N VAL A 26 -1.22 16.50 -12.78
CA VAL A 26 -0.87 15.76 -11.57
C VAL A 26 -1.16 16.61 -10.34
N VAL A 27 -1.87 16.05 -9.38
CA VAL A 27 -2.16 16.68 -8.09
C VAL A 27 -1.73 15.74 -6.99
N GLU A 28 -1.03 16.27 -6.01
CA GLU A 28 -0.76 15.52 -4.79
C GLU A 28 -2.05 15.42 -3.96
N VAL A 29 -2.35 14.23 -3.47
CA VAL A 29 -3.53 13.99 -2.63
C VAL A 29 -3.10 13.22 -1.40
N SER A 30 -3.56 13.67 -0.24
CA SER A 30 -3.44 12.91 1.01
C SER A 30 -4.80 12.31 1.33
N GLY A 31 -4.80 11.00 1.56
CA GLY A 31 -6.01 10.26 1.84
C GLY A 31 -5.69 8.81 2.13
N ASP A 32 -6.56 8.19 2.90
CA ASP A 32 -6.55 6.74 3.11
C ASP A 32 -6.71 6.04 1.75
N LEU A 33 -5.78 5.14 1.43
CA LEU A 33 -5.70 4.49 0.12
C LEU A 33 -6.76 3.39 -0.10
N ALA A 34 -7.75 3.25 0.78
CA ALA A 34 -8.66 2.13 0.76
C ALA A 34 -9.61 2.37 -0.40
N ARG A 35 -9.43 1.59 -1.45
CA ARG A 35 -10.35 1.56 -2.58
C ARG A 35 -11.31 0.40 -2.44
N ASP A 36 -12.56 0.59 -2.82
CA ASP A 36 -13.52 -0.50 -2.97
C ASP A 36 -13.22 -1.40 -4.18
N ALA A 37 -14.02 -2.45 -4.38
CA ALA A 37 -13.86 -3.38 -5.50
C ALA A 37 -13.98 -2.70 -6.87
N ALA A 38 -14.56 -1.49 -6.93
CA ALA A 38 -14.67 -0.67 -8.13
C ALA A 38 -13.56 0.40 -8.22
N SER A 39 -12.49 0.27 -7.42
CA SER A 39 -11.36 1.21 -7.36
C SER A 39 -11.71 2.63 -6.88
N ARG A 40 -12.83 2.83 -6.17
CA ARG A 40 -13.19 4.14 -5.61
C ARG A 40 -12.65 4.30 -4.20
N TRP A 41 -12.11 5.48 -3.88
CA TRP A 41 -11.64 5.80 -2.54
C TRP A 41 -12.79 5.78 -1.54
N ARG A 42 -12.59 5.12 -0.40
CA ARG A 42 -13.60 4.97 0.66
C ARG A 42 -13.65 6.17 1.61
N HIS A 43 -12.61 7.00 1.61
CA HIS A 43 -12.43 8.10 2.55
C HIS A 43 -12.22 9.43 1.81
N PRO A 44 -12.62 10.57 2.43
CA PRO A 44 -12.42 11.88 1.84
C PRO A 44 -10.92 12.18 1.67
N MET A 45 -10.57 12.68 0.49
CA MET A 45 -9.21 13.07 0.15
C MET A 45 -9.00 14.55 0.43
N ARG A 46 -7.84 14.88 0.98
CA ARG A 46 -7.35 16.26 1.04
C ARG A 46 -6.51 16.52 -0.20
N TRP A 47 -6.92 17.53 -0.95
CA TRP A 47 -6.21 18.02 -2.12
C TRP A 47 -5.00 18.85 -1.69
N HIS A 48 -3.87 18.64 -2.36
CA HIS A 48 -2.69 19.49 -2.29
C HIS A 48 -2.55 20.31 -3.58
N PRO A 49 -1.59 21.25 -3.66
CA PRO A 49 -1.34 22.01 -4.88
C PRO A 49 -1.02 21.11 -6.08
N VAL A 50 -1.35 21.62 -7.27
CA VAL A 50 -0.99 21.00 -8.55
C VAL A 50 0.53 20.89 -8.64
N ARG A 51 1.02 19.72 -9.05
CA ARG A 51 2.43 19.44 -9.29
C ARG A 51 2.76 19.74 -10.74
N THR A 52 3.13 20.99 -11.01
CA THR A 52 3.51 21.44 -12.38
C THR A 52 4.87 20.91 -12.82
N ASP A 53 5.62 20.28 -11.92
CA ASP A 53 6.92 19.66 -12.13
C ASP A 53 6.84 18.18 -12.52
N LEU A 54 5.63 17.57 -12.53
CA LEU A 54 5.42 16.15 -12.81
C LEU A 54 4.45 15.97 -13.98
N SER A 55 4.75 15.01 -14.85
CA SER A 55 3.81 14.53 -15.86
C SER A 55 3.10 13.26 -15.41
N PRO A 56 1.97 12.88 -16.04
CA PRO A 56 1.23 11.67 -15.68
C PRO A 56 2.07 10.39 -15.76
N GLU A 57 3.04 10.30 -16.67
CA GLU A 57 3.94 9.15 -16.77
C GLU A 57 4.92 9.00 -15.59
N ASP A 58 5.20 10.09 -14.86
CA ASP A 58 6.06 10.05 -13.67
C ASP A 58 5.34 9.44 -12.45
N VAL A 59 4.01 9.37 -12.48
CA VAL A 59 3.20 8.88 -11.35
C VAL A 59 3.21 7.35 -11.34
N PRO A 60 3.79 6.69 -10.31
CA PRO A 60 3.81 5.24 -10.23
C PRO A 60 2.38 4.71 -10.19
N ARG A 61 2.11 3.70 -11.02
CA ARG A 61 0.84 2.98 -10.91
C ARG A 61 0.67 2.45 -9.49
N LEU A 62 -0.54 2.58 -8.94
CA LEU A 62 -0.83 2.20 -7.55
C LEU A 62 -0.44 0.74 -7.22
N ALA A 63 -0.60 -0.19 -8.18
CA ALA A 63 -0.17 -1.57 -8.03
C ALA A 63 1.36 -1.70 -7.86
N SER A 64 2.14 -0.94 -8.62
CA SER A 64 3.60 -0.90 -8.52
C SER A 64 4.06 -0.31 -7.19
N LEU A 65 3.39 0.73 -6.70
CA LEU A 65 3.68 1.31 -5.38
C LEU A 65 3.43 0.29 -4.26
N ARG A 66 2.28 -0.41 -4.27
CA ARG A 66 1.98 -1.46 -3.29
C ARG A 66 3.01 -2.59 -3.32
N ALA A 67 3.41 -3.04 -4.51
CA ALA A 67 4.43 -4.07 -4.67
C ALA A 67 5.78 -3.64 -4.08
N ARG A 68 6.21 -2.39 -4.32
CA ARG A 68 7.44 -1.82 -3.75
C ARG A 68 7.41 -1.77 -2.23
N ILE A 69 6.30 -1.32 -1.64
CA ILE A 69 6.16 -1.26 -0.18
C ILE A 69 6.24 -2.67 0.42
N ARG A 70 5.53 -3.65 -0.16
CA ARG A 70 5.61 -5.06 0.29
C ARG A 70 7.03 -5.62 0.20
N LEU A 71 7.71 -5.35 -0.92
CA LEU A 71 9.08 -5.79 -1.12
C LEU A 71 10.01 -5.24 -0.04
N ALA A 72 9.89 -3.96 0.34
CA ALA A 72 10.69 -3.39 1.42
C ALA A 72 10.49 -4.13 2.76
N HIS A 73 9.27 -4.58 3.07
CA HIS A 73 8.99 -5.35 4.29
C HIS A 73 9.63 -6.75 4.25
N VAL A 74 9.62 -7.39 3.09
CA VAL A 74 10.29 -8.68 2.86
C VAL A 74 11.80 -8.50 2.99
N LEU A 75 12.38 -7.50 2.32
CA LEU A 75 13.81 -7.23 2.33
C LEU A 75 14.33 -6.92 3.74
N GLU A 76 13.61 -6.12 4.53
CA GLU A 76 13.99 -5.87 5.93
C GLU A 76 14.01 -7.15 6.76
N THR A 77 13.08 -8.06 6.52
CA THR A 77 13.00 -9.33 7.23
C THR A 77 14.18 -10.25 6.88
N GLU A 78 14.53 -10.33 5.60
CA GLU A 78 15.59 -11.20 5.09
C GLU A 78 16.99 -10.63 5.40
N THR A 79 17.16 -9.32 5.32
CA THR A 79 18.48 -8.67 5.35
C THR A 79 18.75 -7.87 6.62
N GLY A 80 17.69 -7.46 7.33
CA GLY A 80 17.77 -6.58 8.49
C GLY A 80 17.68 -5.08 8.18
N TYR A 81 17.74 -4.72 6.89
CA TYR A 81 17.74 -3.33 6.42
C TYR A 81 16.49 -3.04 5.61
N ARG A 82 15.87 -1.87 5.83
CA ARG A 82 14.63 -1.50 5.13
C ARG A 82 14.80 -1.42 3.61
N SER A 83 15.99 -1.00 3.18
CA SER A 83 16.43 -0.95 1.79
C SER A 83 16.80 -2.31 1.21
N GLY A 84 17.00 -3.33 2.06
CA GLY A 84 17.55 -4.63 1.67
C GLY A 84 19.08 -4.68 1.61
N SER A 85 19.79 -3.63 2.00
CA SER A 85 21.25 -3.56 1.87
C SER A 85 21.90 -2.71 2.95
N VAL A 86 23.00 -3.22 3.51
CA VAL A 86 23.86 -2.47 4.44
C VAL A 86 24.45 -1.21 3.82
N PHE A 87 24.68 -1.19 2.50
CA PHE A 87 25.22 -0.03 1.80
C PHE A 87 24.24 1.14 1.71
N TRP A 88 22.94 0.88 1.92
CA TRP A 88 21.85 1.85 1.90
C TRP A 88 21.11 1.83 3.22
N ALA A 89 21.84 1.67 4.33
CA ALA A 89 21.26 1.73 5.67
C ALA A 89 20.73 3.16 5.93
N GLU A 90 19.51 3.23 6.44
CA GLU A 90 18.94 4.49 6.93
C GLU A 90 19.42 4.75 8.38
N GLU A 91 19.20 5.97 8.88
CA GLU A 91 19.53 6.32 10.26
C GLU A 91 18.77 5.41 11.24
N GLY A 92 19.51 4.69 12.09
CA GLY A 92 18.95 3.72 13.03
C GLY A 92 18.70 2.31 12.47
N ASP A 93 19.08 2.04 11.21
CA ASP A 93 19.13 0.68 10.66
C ASP A 93 20.50 -0.01 10.91
N PRO A 94 20.53 -1.33 11.18
CA PRO A 94 19.37 -2.20 11.35
C PRO A 94 18.70 -1.99 12.71
N ARG A 95 17.37 -2.03 12.74
CA ARG A 95 16.64 -2.03 14.02
C ARG A 95 17.02 -3.27 14.83
N PRO A 96 17.17 -3.21 16.17
CA PRO A 96 17.66 -4.33 16.97
C PRO A 96 16.92 -5.66 16.77
N ARG A 97 15.60 -5.62 16.54
CA ARG A 97 14.76 -6.82 16.28
C ARG A 97 14.89 -7.40 14.86
N PHE A 98 15.58 -6.70 13.98
CA PHE A 98 15.86 -7.08 12.59
C PHE A 98 17.36 -7.22 12.30
N ASP A 99 18.22 -6.89 13.26
CA ASP A 99 19.67 -7.02 13.14
C ASP A 99 20.07 -8.50 13.02
N SER A 100 20.60 -8.86 11.85
CA SER A 100 21.05 -10.23 11.54
C SER A 100 22.26 -10.68 12.38
N ALA A 101 23.01 -9.75 12.98
CA ALA A 101 24.11 -10.09 13.88
C ALA A 101 23.61 -10.69 15.21
N CYS A 102 22.38 -10.34 15.62
CA CYS A 102 21.82 -10.73 16.92
C CYS A 102 20.52 -11.52 16.81
N THR A 103 19.96 -11.70 15.61
CA THR A 103 18.68 -12.39 15.40
C THR A 103 18.75 -13.40 14.26
N THR A 104 17.96 -14.47 14.38
CA THR A 104 17.76 -15.46 13.32
C THR A 104 16.71 -14.99 12.31
N LEU A 105 16.68 -15.56 11.11
CA LEU A 105 15.64 -15.26 10.13
C LEU A 105 14.21 -15.57 10.65
N THR A 106 14.05 -16.65 11.41
CA THR A 106 12.77 -17.01 12.04
C THR A 106 12.30 -15.92 13.00
N GLN A 107 13.16 -15.46 13.90
CA GLN A 107 12.84 -14.37 14.84
C GLN A 107 12.45 -13.08 14.11
N ARG A 108 13.13 -12.74 13.01
CA ARG A 108 12.80 -11.56 12.20
C ARG A 108 11.44 -11.71 11.51
N ARG A 109 11.13 -12.90 10.98
CA ARG A 109 9.83 -13.20 10.39
C ARG A 109 8.70 -13.10 11.42
N GLU A 110 8.90 -13.67 12.60
CA GLU A 110 7.95 -13.59 13.71
C GLU A 110 7.75 -12.13 14.16
N ALA A 111 8.84 -11.37 14.30
CA ALA A 111 8.77 -9.95 14.62
C ALA A 111 8.03 -9.13 13.55
N LYS A 112 8.21 -9.46 12.26
CA LYS A 112 7.47 -8.81 11.16
C LYS A 112 6.00 -9.23 11.15
N VAL A 113 5.68 -10.50 11.41
CA VAL A 113 4.29 -10.96 11.55
C VAL A 113 3.61 -10.23 12.70
N ALA A 114 4.26 -10.10 13.86
CA ALA A 114 3.73 -9.34 14.98
C ALA A 114 3.54 -7.85 14.64
N GLU A 115 4.49 -7.24 13.92
CA GLU A 115 4.37 -5.86 13.41
C GLU A 115 3.17 -5.71 12.47
N LEU A 116 3.01 -6.63 11.51
CA LEU A 116 1.91 -6.61 10.54
C LEU A 116 0.56 -6.93 11.20
N ALA A 117 0.52 -7.78 12.20
CA ALA A 117 -0.68 -8.10 12.97
C ALA A 117 -1.13 -6.94 13.86
N ALA A 118 -0.18 -6.11 14.32
CA ALA A 118 -0.46 -4.89 15.08
C ALA A 118 -0.83 -3.69 14.20
N LEU A 119 -0.78 -3.82 12.87
CA LEU A 119 -1.19 -2.73 11.97
C LEU A 119 -2.69 -2.44 12.15
N PRO A 120 -3.08 -1.15 12.18
CA PRO A 120 -4.47 -0.77 12.03
C PRO A 120 -5.08 -1.42 10.79
N SER A 121 -6.35 -1.83 10.88
CA SER A 121 -7.02 -2.57 9.81
C SER A 121 -7.10 -1.80 8.48
N GLU A 122 -7.11 -0.46 8.51
CA GLU A 122 -7.01 0.37 7.31
C GLU A 122 -5.61 0.29 6.66
N ASP A 123 -4.54 0.33 7.46
CA ASP A 123 -3.16 0.21 6.96
C ASP A 123 -2.89 -1.19 6.38
N ALA A 124 -3.41 -2.24 7.02
CA ALA A 124 -3.31 -3.61 6.53
C ALA A 124 -4.05 -3.81 5.17
N LYS A 125 -5.16 -3.09 4.93
CA LYS A 125 -5.85 -3.09 3.63
C LYS A 125 -5.00 -2.43 2.54
N PHE A 126 -4.24 -1.38 2.84
CA PHE A 126 -3.34 -0.76 1.84
C PHE A 126 -2.25 -1.70 1.37
N LEU A 127 -1.71 -2.48 2.30
CA LEU A 127 -0.76 -3.55 2.02
C LEU A 127 -1.43 -4.76 1.37
N GLY A 128 -2.75 -4.73 1.13
CA GLY A 128 -3.54 -5.81 0.55
C GLY A 128 -3.48 -7.10 1.37
N LEU A 129 -3.33 -6.98 2.69
CA LEU A 129 -3.30 -8.10 3.64
C LEU A 129 -4.72 -8.53 4.07
N GLY A 130 -5.73 -7.67 3.90
CA GLY A 130 -7.14 -7.97 4.18
C GLY A 130 -7.84 -8.95 3.21
N GLN A 131 -7.08 -9.60 2.32
CA GLN A 131 -7.55 -10.65 1.40
C GLN A 131 -6.66 -11.90 1.44
N VAL A 132 -5.63 -11.94 2.30
CA VAL A 132 -4.78 -13.12 2.47
C VAL A 132 -5.50 -14.04 3.45
N GLY A 133 -6.41 -14.87 2.92
CA GLY A 133 -6.86 -16.05 3.64
C GLY A 133 -5.66 -16.97 3.86
N GLU A 134 -5.64 -17.64 5.01
CA GLU A 134 -4.77 -18.79 5.26
C GLU A 134 -4.83 -19.70 4.02
N VAL A 135 -3.68 -19.96 3.38
CA VAL A 135 -3.61 -20.95 2.31
C VAL A 135 -3.98 -22.26 2.98
N PRO A 136 -5.11 -22.91 2.60
CA PRO A 136 -5.45 -24.19 3.20
C PRO A 136 -4.29 -25.15 2.93
N ASP A 137 -3.94 -25.95 3.94
CA ASP A 137 -2.93 -26.98 3.84
C ASP A 137 -3.08 -27.74 2.51
N PRO A 138 -2.01 -27.89 1.71
CA PRO A 138 -2.10 -28.67 0.48
C PRO A 138 -2.60 -30.07 0.83
N PRO A 139 -3.45 -30.69 0.00
CA PRO A 139 -3.95 -32.02 0.28
C PRO A 139 -2.76 -32.96 0.47
N ARG A 140 -2.66 -33.58 1.65
CA ARG A 140 -1.66 -34.63 1.87
C ARG A 140 -1.97 -35.76 0.91
N CYS A 141 -1.00 -36.11 0.07
CA CYS A 141 -1.11 -37.29 -0.79
C CYS A 141 -1.43 -38.53 0.07
N PRO A 142 -2.29 -39.43 -0.42
CA PRO A 142 -2.68 -40.65 0.29
C PRO A 142 -1.50 -41.59 0.54
#